data_AF-A0A9E4X904-F1
#
_entry.id   AF-A0A9E4X904-F1
#
_cell.length_a   1.000
_cell.length_b   1.000
_cell.length_c   1.000
_cell.angle_alpha   90.00
_cell.angle_beta   90.00
_cell.angle_gamma   90.00
#
_symmetry.space_group_name_H-M   'P 1'
#
loop_
_entity.id
_entity.type
_entity.pdbx_description
1 polymer ?
#
loop_
_entity_poly.entity_id
_entity_poly.type
_entity_poly.pdbx_seq_one_letter_code
_entity_poly.pdbx_strand_id
1 'polypeptide(L)' 'MDNSCQWNGPPNPAGYPAIIPEFFIRFLTDVNDFAVDPFGGNCMTGEVAERLRRRWICGEIEQVSLLGAQ' A
#
# COMPACT_ATOMS: atom_id res chain seq x y z
N MET A 1 -9.28 -7.67 -11.50
CA MET A 1 -8.15 -8.09 -10.67
C MET A 1 -8.36 -7.32 -9.39
N ASP A 2 -8.89 -8.00 -8.39
CA ASP A 2 -9.14 -7.43 -7.06
C ASP A 2 -7.78 -7.41 -6.40
N ASN A 3 -7.03 -6.32 -6.52
CA ASN A 3 -5.65 -6.22 -6.03
C ASN A 3 -5.62 -5.98 -4.50
N SER A 4 -6.73 -6.16 -3.77
CA SER A 4 -6.87 -5.61 -2.43
C SER A 4 -5.84 -6.15 -1.44
N CYS A 5 -4.85 -5.32 -1.13
CA CYS A 5 -3.83 -5.63 -0.14
C CYS A 5 -4.45 -5.54 1.26
N GLN A 6 -4.93 -6.67 1.76
CA GLN A 6 -5.52 -6.77 3.09
C GLN A 6 -4.54 -7.50 4.03
N TRP A 7 -3.94 -6.75 4.96
CA TRP A 7 -3.05 -7.32 5.98
C TRP A 7 -3.84 -7.93 7.14
N ASN A 8 -3.73 -9.25 7.30
CA ASN A 8 -4.37 -10.00 8.39
C ASN A 8 -3.40 -10.57 9.43
N GLY A 9 -2.14 -10.09 9.44
CA GLY A 9 -1.09 -10.55 10.38
C GLY A 9 -0.91 -9.64 11.60
N PRO A 10 0.03 -9.96 12.50
CA PRO A 10 0.34 -9.13 13.66
C PRO A 10 0.82 -7.72 13.23
N PRO A 11 0.70 -6.70 14.09
CA PRO A 11 1.16 -5.34 13.77
C PRO A 11 2.64 -5.34 13.36
N ASN A 12 2.95 -4.74 12.21
CA ASN A 12 4.34 -4.50 11.83
C ASN A 12 4.92 -3.41 12.75
N PRO A 13 6.01 -3.67 13.50
CA PRO A 13 6.62 -2.66 14.38
C PRO A 13 7.13 -1.42 13.64
N ALA A 14 7.38 -1.52 12.33
CA ALA A 14 7.78 -0.42 11.46
C ALA A 14 6.65 0.10 10.55
N GLY A 15 5.40 -0.31 10.81
CA GLY A 15 4.24 0.19 10.07
C GLY A 15 3.92 1.65 10.39
N TYR A 16 3.27 2.34 9.46
CA TYR A 16 2.75 3.69 9.64
C TYR A 16 1.22 3.70 9.53
N PRO A 17 0.52 4.63 10.21
CA PRO A 17 -0.93 4.72 10.15
C PRO A 17 -1.39 5.20 8.76
N ALA A 18 -2.54 4.70 8.30
CA ALA A 18 -3.09 4.97 6.96
C ALA A 18 -3.26 6.47 6.60
N ILE A 19 -3.38 7.34 7.61
CA ILE A 19 -3.49 8.79 7.40
C ILE A 19 -2.24 9.39 6.76
N ILE A 20 -1.06 8.82 7.01
CA ILE A 20 0.21 9.30 6.45
C ILE A 20 0.27 9.09 4.94
N PRO A 21 0.14 7.87 4.39
CA PRO A 21 0.09 7.68 2.95
C PRO A 21 -1.14 8.37 2.33
N GLU A 22 -2.29 8.44 3.02
CA GLU A 22 -3.47 9.14 2.49
C GLU A 22 -3.18 10.62 2.22
N PHE A 23 -2.49 11.31 3.14
CA PHE A 23 -2.08 12.69 2.94
C PHE A 23 -1.20 12.84 1.69
N PHE A 24 -0.13 12.05 1.58
CA PHE A 24 0.81 12.16 0.47
C PHE A 24 0.21 11.76 -0.87
N ILE A 25 -0.61 10.70 -0.93
CA ILE A 25 -1.27 10.26 -2.16
C ILE A 25 -2.24 11.34 -2.65
N ARG A 26 -3.05 11.94 -1.76
CA ARG A 26 -3.94 13.05 -2.14
C ARG A 26 -3.18 14.30 -2.57
N PHE A 27 -2.04 14.57 -1.93
CA PHE A 27 -1.26 15.78 -2.18
C PHE A 27 -0.43 15.71 -3.46
N LEU A 28 0.10 14.53 -3.81
CA LEU A 28 1.10 14.37 -4.87
C LEU A 28 0.59 13.68 -6.15
N THR A 29 -0.65 13.19 -6.17
CA THR A 29 -1.17 12.40 -7.30
C THR A 29 -2.63 12.72 -7.57
N ASP A 30 -3.10 12.37 -8.76
CA ASP A 30 -4.51 12.38 -9.17
C ASP A 30 -5.07 10.96 -9.33
N VAL A 31 -6.39 10.86 -9.57
CA VAL A 31 -7.04 9.58 -9.89
C VAL A 31 -6.38 8.96 -11.13
N ASN A 32 -6.12 7.66 -11.09
CA ASN A 32 -5.41 6.85 -12.10
C ASN A 32 -3.89 7.06 -12.21
N ASP A 33 -3.29 7.96 -11.43
CA ASP A 33 -1.83 8.01 -11.32
C ASP A 33 -1.26 6.72 -10.71
N PHE A 34 0.05 6.51 -10.91
CA PHE A 34 0.75 5.29 -10.48
C PHE A 34 1.63 5.57 -9.26
N ALA A 35 1.29 4.96 -8.13
CA ALA A 35 2.08 5.03 -6.90
C ALA A 35 2.99 3.79 -6.77
N VAL A 36 4.25 4.00 -6.39
CA VAL A 36 5.23 2.92 -6.21
C VAL A 36 5.79 2.98 -4.80
N ASP A 37 5.68 1.88 -4.07
CA ASP A 37 6.31 1.70 -2.76
C ASP A 37 7.31 0.54 -2.81
N PRO A 38 8.62 0.80 -2.97
CA PRO A 38 9.62 -0.26 -3.07
C PRO A 38 9.92 -0.94 -1.73
N PHE A 39 9.39 -0.42 -0.62
CA PHE A 39 9.58 -0.93 0.74
C PHE A 39 8.23 -1.07 1.44
N GLY A 40 7.32 -1.76 0.75
CA GLY A 40 5.91 -1.77 1.11
C GLY A 40 5.62 -2.42 2.45
N GLY A 41 6.48 -3.32 2.96
CA GLY A 41 6.13 -4.14 4.11
C GLY A 41 4.75 -4.78 3.89
N ASN A 42 3.81 -4.55 4.80
CA ASN A 42 2.40 -4.99 4.67
C ASN A 42 1.56 -4.21 3.65
N CYS A 43 2.20 -3.32 2.89
CA CYS A 43 1.68 -2.55 1.76
C CYS A 43 0.46 -1.67 2.09
N MET A 44 0.56 -0.95 3.21
CA MET A 44 -0.40 0.11 3.58
C MET A 44 -0.51 1.20 2.50
N THR A 45 0.60 1.56 1.83
CA THR A 45 0.57 2.49 0.68
C THR A 45 -0.35 1.98 -0.43
N GLY A 46 -0.28 0.69 -0.76
CA GLY A 46 -1.10 0.08 -1.81
C GLY A 46 -2.58 0.08 -1.45
N GLU A 47 -2.92 -0.33 -0.22
CA GLU A 47 -4.30 -0.32 0.27
C GLU A 47 -4.92 1.10 0.17
N VAL A 48 -4.19 2.11 0.63
CA VAL A 48 -4.66 3.50 0.58
C VAL A 48 -4.71 4.03 -0.86
N ALA A 49 -3.72 3.70 -1.70
CA ALA A 49 -3.72 4.07 -3.11
C ALA A 49 -4.92 3.49 -3.85
N GLU A 50 -5.27 2.23 -3.60
CA GLU A 50 -6.44 1.57 -4.17
C GLU A 50 -7.75 2.23 -3.76
N ARG A 51 -7.94 2.48 -2.45
CA ARG A 51 -9.11 3.19 -1.93
C ARG A 51 -9.26 4.58 -2.55
N LEU A 52 -8.14 5.25 -2.85
CA LEU A 52 -8.09 6.55 -3.51
C LEU A 52 -8.11 6.46 -5.05
N ARG A 53 -8.29 5.29 -5.64
CA ARG A 53 -8.34 5.06 -7.11
C ARG A 53 -7.05 5.43 -7.83
N ARG A 54 -5.91 5.13 -7.23
CA ARG A 54 -4.60 5.12 -7.90
C ARG A 54 -4.28 3.70 -8.33
N ARG A 55 -3.52 3.58 -9.40
CA ARG A 55 -2.82 2.33 -9.70
C ARG A 55 -1.61 2.26 -8.77
N TRP A 56 -1.21 1.06 -8.37
CA TRP A 56 -0.11 0.93 -7.43
C TRP A 56 0.67 -0.37 -7.61
N ILE A 57 1.90 -0.36 -7.08
CA ILE A 57 2.71 -1.56 -6.87
C ILE A 57 3.53 -1.41 -5.59
N CYS A 58 3.61 -2.49 -4.82
CA CYS A 58 4.47 -2.60 -3.65
C CYS A 58 5.56 -3.65 -3.91
N GLY A 59 6.79 -3.35 -3.50
CA GLY A 59 7.90 -4.29 -3.42
C GLY A 59 8.26 -4.56 -1.96
N GLU A 60 8.59 -5.81 -1.64
CA GLU A 60 9.14 -6.20 -0.34
C GLU A 60 10.05 -7.42 -0.56
N ILE A 61 11.19 -7.46 0.12
CA ILE A 61 12.14 -8.59 0.04
C ILE A 61 11.72 -9.73 0.96
N GLU A 62 11.03 -9.42 2.07
CA GLU A 62 10.54 -10.38 3.03
C GLU A 62 9.18 -10.96 2.62
N GLN A 63 9.12 -12.28 2.50
CA GLN A 63 7.96 -13.00 1.98
C GLN A 63 6.74 -12.97 2.92
N VAL A 64 6.92 -12.56 4.18
CA VAL A 64 5.86 -12.54 5.20
C VAL A 64 4.74 -11.53 4.88
N SER A 65 4.99 -10.55 4.00
CA SER A 65 4.14 -9.37 3.87
C SER A 65 3.24 -9.37 2.62
N LEU A 66 3.54 -10.17 1.60
CA LEU A 66 2.89 -10.12 0.28
C LEU A 66 1.75 -11.13 0.07
N LEU A 67 1.41 -11.93 1.09
CA LEU A 67 0.37 -12.97 0.99
C LEU A 67 -1.05 -12.43 0.76
N GLY A 68 -1.25 -11.11 0.88
CA GLY A 68 -2.54 -10.43 0.66
C GLY A 68 -2.62 -9.56 -0.59
N ALA A 69 -1.56 -9.42 -1.39
CA ALA A 69 -1.56 -8.59 -2.61
C ALA A 69 -1.52 -9.49 -3.86
N GLN A 70 -2.69 -9.94 -4.34
CA GLN A 70 -2.85 -10.69 -5.60
C GLN A 70 -3.99 -10.13 -6.43
#